data_AF-A0A1E3AEU7-F1
#
_entry.id   AF-A0A1E3AEU7-F1
#
_cell.length_a   1.000
_cell.length_b   1.000
_cell.length_c   1.000
_cell.angle_alpha   90.00
_cell.angle_beta   90.00
_cell.angle_gamma   90.00
#
_symmetry.space_group_name_H-M   'P 1'
#
loop_
_entity.id
_entity.type
_entity.pdbx_description
1 polymer ?
#
loop_
_entity_poly.entity_id
_entity_poly.type
_entity_poly.pdbx_seq_one_letter_code
_entity_poly.pdbx_strand_id
1 'polypeptide(L)'
;MSSNQAKKDSIWKRILACRELYLMLLLPVIWYILFLYTPMYGIMIAFKDYRAARGIWGSEWIGLEHFKRFFSSFYFGRIAGNTLTINILSLLFGFPFPIFLALLLGNCETENSGKCCRTLLTFRISFRRSLW
;
A
#
# COMPACT_ATOMS: atom_id res chain seq x y z
N MET A 1 -15.80 49.05 -21.93
CA MET A 1 -16.59 48.08 -21.13
C MET A 1 -16.49 46.71 -21.81
N SER A 2 -15.54 45.86 -21.39
CA SER A 2 -15.35 44.51 -21.94
C SER A 2 -15.92 43.51 -20.96
N SER A 3 -17.18 43.10 -21.16
CA SER A 3 -17.85 42.09 -20.33
C SER A 3 -17.45 40.70 -20.80
N ASN A 4 -16.62 40.05 -19.96
CA ASN A 4 -16.31 38.62 -19.97
C ASN A 4 -17.53 37.76 -20.29
N GLN A 5 -17.54 37.12 -21.46
CA GLN A 5 -18.41 35.99 -21.73
C GLN A 5 -17.60 34.70 -21.57
N ALA A 6 -17.35 34.32 -20.32
CA ALA A 6 -16.85 32.99 -20.00
C ALA A 6 -17.96 31.98 -20.30
N LYS A 7 -17.93 31.42 -21.51
CA LYS A 7 -18.83 30.37 -21.97
C LYS A 7 -18.85 29.25 -20.93
N LYS A 8 -20.02 28.98 -20.33
CA LYS A 8 -20.21 27.88 -19.38
C LYS A 8 -20.21 26.57 -20.15
N ASP A 9 -19.04 26.12 -20.57
CA ASP A 9 -18.90 24.85 -21.26
C ASP A 9 -19.41 23.73 -20.36
N SER A 10 -20.38 22.96 -20.86
CA SER A 10 -20.97 21.83 -20.14
C SER A 10 -19.87 20.86 -19.70
N ILE A 11 -19.86 20.50 -18.41
CA ILE A 11 -18.89 19.57 -17.80
C ILE A 11 -18.81 18.28 -18.62
N TRP A 12 -19.92 17.83 -19.18
CA TRP A 12 -20.02 16.65 -20.06
C TRP A 12 -19.22 16.79 -21.36
N LYS A 13 -19.19 17.97 -21.98
CA LYS A 13 -18.38 18.22 -23.19
C LYS A 13 -16.89 18.21 -22.86
N ARG A 14 -16.50 18.69 -21.67
CA ARG A 14 -15.12 18.66 -21.17
C ARG A 14 -14.66 17.23 -20.85
N ILE A 15 -15.52 16.42 -20.25
CA ILE A 15 -15.25 14.99 -19.99
C ILE A 15 -15.08 14.22 -21.31
N LEU A 16 -15.95 14.48 -22.29
CA LEU A 16 -15.86 13.82 -23.60
C LEU A 16 -14.63 14.27 -24.41
N ALA A 17 -14.22 15.53 -24.29
CA ALA A 17 -12.98 16.04 -24.90
C ALA A 17 -11.72 15.38 -24.29
N CYS A 18 -11.76 15.01 -23.00
CA CYS A 18 -10.68 14.29 -22.31
C CYS A 18 -10.90 12.78 -22.23
N ARG A 19 -11.60 12.18 -23.21
CA ARG A 19 -11.92 10.74 -23.23
C ARG A 19 -10.67 9.86 -23.19
N GLU A 20 -9.60 10.24 -23.87
CA GLU A 20 -8.34 9.47 -23.88
C GLU A 20 -7.70 9.39 -22.48
N LEU A 21 -7.70 10.51 -21.74
CA LEU A 21 -7.20 10.56 -20.36
C LEU A 21 -8.04 9.65 -19.44
N TYR A 22 -9.37 9.66 -19.60
CA TYR A 22 -10.27 8.80 -18.84
C TYR A 22 -10.10 7.32 -19.21
N LEU A 23 -9.83 6.97 -20.47
CA LEU A 23 -9.57 5.59 -20.90
C LEU A 23 -8.26 5.06 -20.30
N MET A 24 -7.20 5.88 -20.25
CA MET A 24 -5.94 5.53 -19.60
C MET A 24 -6.11 5.35 -18.08
N LEU A 25 -6.96 6.15 -17.44
CA LEU A 25 -7.27 6.03 -16.01
C LEU A 25 -8.22 4.84 -15.70
N LEU A 26 -9.10 4.49 -16.64
CA LEU A 26 -10.09 3.43 -16.44
C LEU A 26 -9.41 2.09 -16.14
N LEU A 27 -8.33 1.76 -16.86
CA LEU A 27 -7.64 0.48 -16.73
C LEU A 27 -7.07 0.23 -15.31
N PRO A 28 -6.27 1.14 -14.70
CA PRO A 28 -5.82 0.97 -13.32
C PRO A 28 -6.96 1.08 -12.31
N VAL A 29 -8.00 1.87 -12.57
CA VAL A 29 -9.15 2.00 -11.65
C VAL A 29 -9.96 0.71 -11.59
N ILE A 30 -10.25 0.07 -12.72
CA ILE A 30 -10.93 -1.23 -12.75
C ILE A 30 -10.10 -2.27 -12.00
N TRP A 31 -8.80 -2.31 -12.25
CA TRP A 31 -7.89 -3.21 -11.54
C TRP A 31 -7.92 -2.95 -10.03
N TYR A 32 -7.87 -1.69 -9.59
CA TYR A 32 -7.94 -1.32 -8.18
C TYR A 32 -9.26 -1.78 -7.53
N ILE A 33 -10.39 -1.58 -8.21
CA ILE A 33 -11.70 -2.00 -7.69
C ILE A 33 -11.75 -3.54 -7.53
N LEU A 34 -11.31 -4.28 -8.55
CA LEU A 34 -11.38 -5.74 -8.53
C LEU A 34 -10.41 -6.36 -7.50
N PHE A 35 -9.19 -5.84 -7.39
CA PHE A 35 -8.16 -6.47 -6.57
C PHE A 35 -7.99 -5.85 -5.18
N LEU A 36 -8.24 -4.55 -5.00
CA LEU A 36 -8.08 -3.88 -3.70
C LEU A 36 -9.42 -3.67 -3.00
N TYR A 37 -10.49 -3.33 -3.71
CA TYR A 37 -11.79 -3.06 -3.07
C TYR A 37 -12.57 -4.35 -2.76
N THR A 38 -12.52 -5.36 -3.64
CA THR A 38 -13.14 -6.66 -3.38
C THR A 38 -12.68 -7.33 -2.07
N PRO A 39 -11.38 -7.46 -1.75
CA PRO A 39 -10.97 -8.08 -0.49
C PRO A 39 -11.36 -7.25 0.75
N MET A 40 -11.57 -5.94 0.62
CA MET A 40 -12.06 -5.11 1.73
C MET A 40 -13.48 -5.47 2.16
N TYR A 41 -14.28 -6.12 1.30
CA TYR A 41 -15.56 -6.68 1.71
C TYR A 41 -15.41 -7.73 2.83
N GLY A 42 -14.26 -8.40 2.89
CA GLY A 42 -13.91 -9.36 3.95
C GLY A 42 -13.82 -8.74 5.34
N ILE A 43 -13.71 -7.42 5.48
CA ILE A 43 -13.67 -6.74 6.78
C ILE A 43 -14.97 -6.96 7.57
N MET A 44 -16.09 -7.21 6.87
CA MET A 44 -17.38 -7.52 7.52
C MET A 44 -17.33 -8.79 8.39
N ILE A 45 -16.39 -9.71 8.10
CA ILE A 45 -16.19 -10.95 8.87
C ILE A 45 -15.76 -10.64 10.31
N ALA A 46 -15.05 -9.52 10.55
CA ALA A 46 -14.62 -9.15 11.90
C ALA A 46 -15.78 -8.79 12.84
N PHE A 47 -16.96 -8.48 12.30
CA PHE A 47 -18.16 -8.10 13.06
C PHE A 47 -19.17 -9.24 13.22
N LYS A 48 -18.91 -10.40 12.61
CA LYS A 48 -19.80 -11.57 12.62
C LYS A 48 -19.05 -12.77 13.20
N ASP A 49 -19.77 -13.66 13.89
CA ASP A 49 -19.19 -14.95 14.29
C ASP A 49 -19.13 -15.91 13.10
N TYR A 50 -18.12 -15.68 12.27
CA TYR A 50 -17.91 -16.43 11.05
C TYR A 50 -17.45 -17.85 11.37
N ARG A 51 -18.38 -18.79 11.24
CA ARG A 51 -18.08 -20.22 11.24
C ARG A 51 -18.10 -20.69 9.78
N ALA A 52 -16.99 -21.26 9.30
CA ALA A 52 -16.85 -21.74 7.92
C ALA A 52 -17.98 -22.70 7.49
N ALA A 53 -18.56 -23.44 8.45
CA ALA A 53 -19.70 -24.34 8.24
C ALA A 53 -21.06 -23.65 7.94
N ARG A 54 -21.24 -22.37 8.32
CA ARG A 54 -22.51 -21.62 8.13
C ARG A 54 -22.45 -20.57 7.01
N GLY A 55 -21.30 -20.41 6.35
CA GLY A 55 -21.07 -19.41 5.30
C GLY A 55 -21.03 -17.96 5.81
N ILE A 56 -20.66 -17.02 4.93
CA ILE A 56 -20.52 -15.56 5.24
C ILE A 56 -21.89 -14.89 5.52
N TRP A 57 -22.95 -15.45 4.94
CA TRP A 57 -24.30 -14.89 4.98
C TRP A 57 -25.16 -15.44 6.14
N GLY A 58 -24.79 -16.58 6.73
CA GLY A 58 -25.54 -17.25 7.81
C GLY A 58 -24.96 -17.05 9.21
N SER A 59 -23.87 -16.30 9.36
CA SER A 59 -23.28 -15.99 10.67
C SER A 59 -23.99 -14.82 11.35
N GLU A 60 -24.26 -14.98 12.65
CA GLU A 60 -24.87 -13.95 13.49
C GLU A 60 -23.95 -12.75 13.65
N TRP A 61 -24.56 -11.57 13.68
CA TRP A 61 -23.86 -10.30 13.87
C TRP A 61 -23.57 -10.10 15.35
N ILE A 62 -22.31 -10.27 15.74
CA ILE A 62 -21.87 -10.21 17.15
C ILE A 62 -21.20 -8.86 17.48
N GLY A 63 -20.97 -8.02 16.47
CA GLY A 63 -20.46 -6.66 16.65
C GLY A 63 -19.01 -6.63 17.13
N LEU A 64 -18.76 -6.13 18.34
CA LEU A 64 -17.41 -5.86 18.85
C LEU A 64 -16.83 -6.94 19.79
N GLU A 65 -17.49 -8.08 19.94
CA GLU A 65 -17.04 -9.12 20.88
C GLU A 65 -15.66 -9.68 20.51
N HIS A 66 -15.39 -9.91 19.22
CA HIS A 66 -14.09 -10.35 18.74
C HIS A 66 -12.97 -9.37 19.12
N PHE A 67 -13.23 -8.07 19.05
CA PHE A 67 -12.28 -7.04 19.46
C PHE A 67 -12.03 -7.08 20.97
N LYS A 68 -13.09 -7.14 21.79
CA LYS A 68 -12.95 -7.24 23.26
C LYS A 68 -12.12 -8.46 23.66
N ARG A 69 -12.40 -9.62 23.08
CA ARG A 69 -11.67 -10.87 23.32
C ARG A 69 -10.21 -10.80 22.85
N PHE A 70 -9.95 -10.10 21.76
CA PHE A 70 -8.60 -9.89 21.25
C PHE A 70 -7.78 -8.99 22.18
N PHE A 71 -8.33 -7.84 22.58
CA PHE A 71 -7.65 -6.91 23.49
C PHE A 71 -7.50 -7.45 24.92
N SER A 72 -8.43 -8.29 25.39
CA SER A 72 -8.33 -8.94 26.71
C SER A 72 -7.40 -10.16 26.72
N SER A 73 -6.83 -10.56 25.58
CA SER A 73 -5.94 -11.72 25.51
C SER A 73 -4.55 -11.39 26.05
N PHE A 74 -3.96 -12.33 26.80
CA PHE A 74 -2.60 -12.18 27.35
C PHE A 74 -1.53 -11.96 26.27
N TYR A 75 -1.74 -12.52 25.08
CA TYR A 75 -0.77 -12.43 23.98
C TYR A 75 -0.80 -11.09 23.23
N PHE A 76 -1.91 -10.34 23.29
CA PHE A 76 -2.06 -9.10 22.53
C PHE A 76 -0.94 -8.09 22.83
N GLY A 77 -0.66 -7.84 24.11
CA GLY A 77 0.38 -6.88 24.51
C GLY A 77 1.78 -7.28 24.02
N ARG A 78 2.12 -8.57 24.08
CA ARG A 78 3.40 -9.09 23.58
C ARG A 78 3.51 -8.95 22.06
N ILE A 79 2.45 -9.27 21.33
CA ILE A 79 2.42 -9.17 19.87
C ILE A 79 2.51 -7.71 19.44
N ALA A 80 1.66 -6.83 20.00
CA ALA A 80 1.65 -5.41 19.70
C ALA A 80 3.00 -4.75 20.01
N GLY A 81 3.59 -5.05 21.19
CA GLY A 81 4.92 -4.56 21.56
C GLY A 81 6.00 -5.03 20.61
N ASN A 82 6.07 -6.33 20.30
CA ASN A 82 7.07 -6.88 19.37
C ASN A 82 6.93 -6.29 17.96
N THR A 83 5.70 -6.18 17.45
CA THR A 83 5.45 -5.57 16.13
C THR A 83 5.87 -4.11 16.13
N LEU A 84 5.56 -3.33 17.17
CA LEU A 84 5.99 -1.94 17.28
C LEU A 84 7.52 -1.84 17.36
N THR A 85 8.18 -2.65 18.19
CA THR A 85 9.64 -2.68 18.30
C THR A 85 10.29 -2.99 16.96
N ILE A 86 9.82 -4.01 16.23
CA ILE A 86 10.36 -4.36 14.90
C ILE A 86 10.13 -3.23 13.91
N ASN A 87 8.95 -2.59 13.89
CA ASN A 87 8.68 -1.47 12.99
C ASN A 87 9.56 -0.25 13.30
N ILE A 88 9.73 0.10 14.58
CA ILE A 88 10.60 1.20 15.00
C ILE A 88 12.06 0.90 14.62
N LEU A 89 12.54 -0.31 14.91
CA LEU A 89 13.89 -0.73 14.53
C LEU A 89 14.07 -0.71 13.00
N SER A 90 13.07 -1.17 12.26
CA SER A 90 13.08 -1.15 10.80
C SER A 90 13.05 0.26 10.23
N LEU A 91 12.39 1.21 10.89
CA LEU A 91 12.41 2.61 10.48
C LEU A 91 13.77 3.25 10.78
N LEU A 92 14.27 3.04 12.01
CA LEU A 92 15.53 3.60 12.48
C LEU A 92 16.75 3.04 11.76
N PHE A 93 16.74 1.80 11.30
CA PHE A 93 17.86 1.21 10.55
C PHE A 93 17.56 1.08 9.07
N GLY A 94 16.33 0.73 8.67
CA GLY A 94 15.98 0.50 7.27
C GLY A 94 16.01 1.76 6.41
N PHE A 95 15.73 2.94 6.97
CA PHE A 95 15.82 4.21 6.24
C PHE A 95 17.25 4.77 6.14
N PRO A 96 18.02 4.94 7.24
CA PRO A 96 19.35 5.54 7.15
C PRO A 96 20.42 4.58 6.61
N PHE A 97 20.24 3.26 6.72
CA PHE A 97 21.25 2.31 6.24
C PHE A 97 21.51 2.40 4.73
N PRO A 98 20.50 2.47 3.84
CA PRO A 98 20.71 2.73 2.41
C PRO A 98 21.41 4.07 2.12
N ILE A 99 21.11 5.11 2.88
CA ILE A 99 21.71 6.46 2.71
C ILE A 99 23.18 6.42 3.10
N PHE A 100 23.50 5.80 4.24
CA PHE A 100 24.86 5.62 4.71
C PHE A 100 25.69 4.81 3.71
N LEU A 101 25.14 3.71 3.20
CA LEU A 101 25.77 2.88 2.18
C LEU A 101 25.98 3.64 0.86
N ALA A 102 25.02 4.48 0.45
CA ALA A 102 25.14 5.30 -0.74
C ALA A 102 26.27 6.35 -0.60
N LEU A 103 26.44 6.95 0.58
CA LEU A 103 27.53 7.88 0.87
C LEU A 103 28.89 7.18 0.87
N LEU A 104 29.01 6.00 1.50
CA LEU A 104 30.25 5.23 1.49
C LEU A 104 30.67 4.85 0.06
N LEU A 105 29.72 4.36 -0.75
CA LEU A 105 29.98 4.01 -2.16
C LEU A 105 30.17 5.22 -3.08
N GLY A 106 29.74 6.41 -2.65
CA GLY A 106 30.00 7.66 -3.37
C GLY A 106 31.44 8.15 -3.20
N ASN A 107 32.05 7.90 -2.05
CA ASN A 107 33.41 8.36 -1.72
C ASN A 107 34.52 7.33 -2.06
N CYS A 108 34.17 6.11 -2.49
CA CYS A 108 35.15 5.14 -3.00
C CYS A 108 35.55 5.49 -4.45
N GLU A 109 36.70 6.14 -4.62
CA GLU A 109 37.26 6.63 -5.89
C GLU A 109 37.85 5.53 -6.82
N THR A 110 37.85 4.25 -6.42
CA THR A 110 38.40 3.19 -7.28
C THR A 110 37.39 2.75 -8.35
N GLU A 111 37.76 2.97 -9.62
CA GLU A 111 36.86 2.89 -10.77
C GLU A 111 36.16 1.53 -10.95
N ASN A 112 36.76 0.41 -10.52
CA ASN A 112 36.22 -0.93 -10.75
C ASN A 112 35.45 -1.51 -9.55
N SER A 113 35.84 -1.23 -8.31
CA SER A 113 35.21 -1.82 -7.11
C SER A 113 33.89 -1.15 -6.73
N GLY A 114 33.80 0.18 -6.87
CA GLY A 114 32.57 0.92 -6.58
C GLY A 114 31.43 0.62 -7.56
N LYS A 115 31.76 0.42 -8.84
CA LYS A 115 30.79 0.07 -9.91
C LYS A 115 30.17 -1.31 -9.66
N CYS A 116 30.96 -2.32 -9.28
CA CYS A 116 30.46 -3.67 -9.00
C CYS A 116 29.46 -3.67 -7.82
N CYS A 117 29.81 -3.01 -6.71
CA CYS A 117 28.95 -2.97 -5.52
C CYS A 117 27.61 -2.23 -5.79
N ARG A 118 27.65 -1.12 -6.53
CA ARG A 118 26.44 -0.37 -6.93
C ARG A 118 25.55 -1.18 -7.88
N THR A 119 26.14 -1.90 -8.83
CA THR A 119 25.40 -2.80 -9.73
C THR A 119 24.78 -3.96 -8.96
N LEU A 120 25.49 -4.55 -8.00
CA LEU A 120 24.95 -5.62 -7.14
C LEU A 120 23.79 -5.14 -6.26
N LEU A 121 23.89 -3.93 -5.68
CA LEU A 121 22.80 -3.33 -4.90
C LEU A 121 21.59 -3.01 -5.79
N THR A 122 21.82 -2.42 -6.96
CA THR A 122 20.77 -2.09 -7.92
C THR A 122 20.10 -3.35 -8.45
N PHE A 123 20.88 -4.40 -8.74
CA PHE A 123 20.40 -5.71 -9.14
C PHE A 123 19.61 -6.38 -8.02
N ARG A 124 20.07 -6.33 -6.76
CA ARG A 124 19.31 -6.85 -5.61
C ARG A 124 17.97 -6.14 -5.45
N ILE A 125 17.95 -4.81 -5.59
CA ILE A 125 16.73 -4.00 -5.48
C ILE A 125 15.78 -4.31 -6.65
N SER A 126 16.31 -4.40 -7.86
CA SER A 126 15.54 -4.72 -9.08
C SER A 126 14.99 -6.15 -9.06
N PHE A 127 15.79 -7.12 -8.65
CA PHE A 127 15.40 -8.53 -8.56
C PHE A 127 14.32 -8.76 -7.50
N ARG A 128 14.43 -8.09 -6.33
CA ARG A 128 13.38 -8.17 -5.30
C ARG A 128 12.05 -7.59 -5.79
N ARG A 129 12.09 -6.61 -6.69
CA ARG A 129 10.92 -5.99 -7.32
C ARG A 129 10.33 -6.83 -8.47
N SER A 130 11.07 -7.80 -9.01
CA SER A 130 10.61 -8.73 -10.06
C SER A 130 9.97 -10.02 -9.53
N LEU A 131 10.06 -10.26 -8.22
CA LEU A 131 9.51 -11.44 -7.53
C LEU A 131 8.17 -11.17 -6.81
N TRP A 132 7.56 -10.00 -7.07
CA TRP A 132 6.26 -9.58 -6.57
C TRP A 132 5.44 -8.95 -7.70
#